data_AF-A0A1C4TQV9-F1
#
_entry.id   AF-A0A1C4TQV9-F1
#
_cell.length_a   1.000
_cell.length_b   1.000
_cell.length_c   1.000
_cell.angle_alpha   90.00
_cell.angle_beta   90.00
_cell.angle_gamma   90.00
#
_symmetry.space_group_name_H-M   'P 1'
#
loop_
_entity.id
_entity.type
_entity.pdbx_description
1 polymer ?
#
loop_
_entity_poly.entity_id
_entity_poly.type
_entity_poly.pdbx_seq_one_letter_code
_entity_poly.pdbx_strand_id
1 'polypeptide(L)'
;MSAEPIANPLGPVRGPTPPRRFGRFVPVFAFLLAVLCVSTVALTATVRSTAASPGFYQAVLDEESAYDRLYGEVLVDPEISPVTRDLLAHLPVPEALVTSNIKVVLPPATVRALTDQQIDAVTGYLRGDRDELRLTVDLAPVLENLADLARVYFGDLVANVQGRDQPDFERFTADLASGLDDLKEGRAPELPRLPLTEDQADRAAEALLTAVPEGQRTALRPEIEVALGEGDVSTALAATAAAVLSDGSRSAAAGLRATLQDGTWDLTGTLTAAGADLTALEQARDTIRFLTLLQVIAITLALAALATLWFTGPAVPARRLMRLGQALACAGVLTAAAVFLARLITGGRLLGTPSSWAPSVTSLVDDLQRNAVSQAVATGLGAALTALVGGVLLTGAGWALLVRPDRMPAPTPTAVRTTAAGVACAALAGVLVVPPVFGPSAPRQCLGSSRLCDLRYDEAAYLTSHNAMSTTADRFIGPLQDPDITTQLNTGVRALQLDTYRWESPEDIAARLDSPEFTAEQRRLIAGAVDKVNPPREGLWLCHGVCRAGAIELVPALEDIGDWLRAHPTEIVTLIVQDDISAEDTEVAFREAGRTTSCTPPTRTRTPRGPPWRR
;
A
#
# COMPACT_ATOMS: atom_id res chain seq x y z
N MET A 1 -39.69 -95.52 -50.44
CA MET A 1 -40.11 -94.27 -51.10
C MET A 1 -40.16 -93.20 -50.04
N SER A 2 -39.12 -92.37 -50.02
CA SER A 2 -38.92 -91.25 -49.11
C SER A 2 -39.84 -90.09 -49.51
N ALA A 3 -40.49 -89.45 -48.53
CA ALA A 3 -41.16 -88.16 -48.72
C ALA A 3 -40.76 -87.26 -47.55
N GLU A 4 -39.81 -86.35 -47.83
CA GLU A 4 -39.47 -85.22 -46.96
C GLU A 4 -40.67 -84.27 -46.84
N PRO A 5 -40.93 -83.69 -45.66
CA PRO A 5 -41.86 -82.58 -45.54
C PRO A 5 -41.21 -81.28 -46.03
N ILE A 6 -41.85 -80.67 -47.02
CA ILE A 6 -41.50 -79.42 -47.68
C ILE A 6 -41.44 -78.27 -46.65
N ALA A 7 -40.27 -77.65 -46.53
CA ALA A 7 -40.07 -76.42 -45.77
C ALA A 7 -40.82 -75.25 -46.43
N ASN A 8 -41.59 -74.52 -45.63
CA ASN A 8 -42.30 -73.31 -46.01
C ASN A 8 -41.30 -72.18 -46.34
N PRO A 9 -41.21 -71.66 -47.59
CA PRO A 9 -40.21 -70.66 -47.96
C PRO A 9 -40.61 -69.20 -47.67
N LEU A 10 -41.70 -68.96 -46.92
CA LEU A 10 -42.24 -67.61 -46.68
C LEU A 10 -42.39 -67.28 -45.18
N GLY A 11 -41.35 -67.54 -44.39
CA GLY A 11 -41.19 -66.90 -43.08
C GLY A 11 -40.75 -65.44 -43.27
N PRO A 12 -41.30 -64.46 -42.53
CA PRO A 12 -40.91 -63.06 -42.69
C PRO A 12 -39.43 -62.89 -42.32
N VAL A 13 -38.62 -62.52 -43.31
CA VAL A 13 -37.25 -62.05 -43.11
C VAL A 13 -37.31 -60.85 -42.16
N ARG A 14 -36.84 -61.02 -40.92
CA ARG A 14 -36.55 -59.91 -40.03
C ARG A 14 -35.42 -59.10 -40.65
N GLY A 15 -35.76 -58.06 -41.40
CA GLY A 15 -34.81 -57.05 -41.84
C GLY A 15 -34.10 -56.43 -40.63
N PRO A 16 -32.85 -55.96 -40.78
CA PRO A 16 -32.15 -55.28 -39.71
C PRO A 16 -32.99 -54.10 -39.23
N THR A 17 -33.32 -54.08 -37.93
CA THR A 17 -33.94 -52.93 -37.28
C THR A 17 -33.13 -51.69 -37.63
N PRO A 18 -33.73 -50.63 -38.21
CA PRO A 18 -33.00 -49.40 -38.46
C PRO A 18 -32.45 -48.88 -37.11
N PRO A 19 -31.19 -48.39 -37.06
CA PRO A 19 -30.62 -47.88 -35.82
C PRO A 19 -31.57 -46.81 -35.26
N ARG A 20 -31.99 -46.99 -34.01
CA ARG A 20 -32.89 -46.08 -33.28
C ARG A 20 -32.44 -44.63 -33.50
N ARG A 21 -33.34 -43.78 -34.01
CA ARG A 21 -33.09 -42.34 -34.29
C ARG A 21 -32.44 -41.59 -33.11
N PHE A 22 -32.66 -42.05 -31.87
CA PHE A 22 -32.06 -41.51 -30.65
C PHE A 22 -30.51 -41.52 -30.63
N GLY A 23 -29.85 -42.47 -31.30
CA GLY A 23 -28.38 -42.57 -31.27
C GLY A 23 -27.64 -41.43 -31.98
N ARG A 24 -28.31 -40.67 -32.87
CA ARG A 24 -27.68 -39.55 -33.61
C ARG A 24 -27.66 -38.24 -32.83
N PHE A 25 -28.54 -38.05 -31.85
CA PHE A 25 -28.66 -36.79 -31.09
C PHE A 25 -27.69 -36.69 -29.93
N VAL A 26 -27.30 -37.81 -29.32
CA VAL A 26 -26.36 -37.88 -28.18
C VAL A 26 -25.04 -37.14 -28.44
N PRO A 27 -24.31 -37.36 -29.55
CA PRO A 27 -23.04 -36.66 -29.79
C PRO A 27 -23.21 -35.16 -30.07
N VAL A 28 -24.35 -34.74 -30.63
CA VAL A 28 -24.64 -33.31 -30.87
C VAL A 28 -24.92 -32.62 -29.54
N PHE A 29 -25.74 -33.23 -28.69
CA PHE A 29 -26.02 -32.72 -27.35
C PHE A 29 -24.75 -32.65 -26.49
N ALA A 30 -23.93 -33.70 -26.49
CA ALA A 30 -22.66 -33.72 -25.76
C ALA A 30 -21.68 -32.64 -26.29
N PHE A 31 -21.71 -32.33 -27.59
CA PHE A 31 -20.92 -31.24 -28.16
C PHE A 31 -21.36 -29.88 -27.62
N LEU A 32 -22.66 -29.57 -27.72
CA LEU A 32 -23.21 -28.30 -27.23
C LEU A 32 -23.02 -28.14 -25.73
N LEU A 33 -23.20 -29.22 -24.96
CA LEU A 33 -22.98 -29.23 -23.52
C LEU A 33 -21.51 -28.98 -23.18
N ALA A 34 -20.56 -29.62 -23.88
CA ALA A 34 -19.14 -29.38 -23.68
C ALA A 34 -18.77 -27.91 -23.99
N VAL A 35 -19.28 -27.36 -25.09
CA VAL A 35 -19.05 -25.95 -25.45
C VAL A 35 -19.55 -25.02 -24.35
N LEU A 36 -20.80 -25.20 -23.92
CA LEU A 36 -21.43 -24.36 -22.90
C LEU A 36 -20.68 -24.47 -21.56
N CYS A 37 -20.42 -25.68 -21.08
CA CYS A 37 -19.78 -25.90 -19.79
C CYS A 37 -18.35 -25.36 -19.76
N VAL A 38 -17.54 -25.57 -20.82
CA VAL A 38 -16.18 -25.03 -20.88
C VAL A 38 -16.19 -23.51 -20.91
N SER A 39 -17.11 -22.88 -21.65
CA SER A 39 -17.29 -21.42 -21.61
C SER A 39 -17.72 -20.92 -20.24
N THR A 40 -18.63 -21.62 -19.55
CA THR A 40 -19.01 -21.30 -18.17
C THR A 40 -17.82 -21.40 -17.22
N VAL A 41 -16.97 -22.42 -17.35
CA VAL A 41 -15.74 -22.55 -16.53
C VAL A 41 -14.80 -21.36 -16.77
N ALA A 42 -14.60 -20.97 -18.03
CA ALA A 42 -13.74 -19.84 -18.37
C ALA A 42 -14.27 -18.50 -17.80
N LEU A 43 -15.57 -18.23 -17.95
CA LEU A 43 -16.20 -17.01 -17.45
C LEU A 43 -16.20 -16.95 -15.92
N THR A 44 -16.55 -18.05 -15.25
CA THR A 44 -16.53 -18.12 -13.77
C THR A 44 -15.11 -18.01 -13.21
N ALA A 45 -14.12 -18.62 -13.88
CA ALA A 45 -12.72 -18.46 -13.52
C ALA A 45 -12.27 -17.00 -13.65
N THR A 46 -12.66 -16.33 -14.74
CA THR A 46 -12.38 -14.90 -14.98
C THR A 46 -12.91 -14.03 -13.85
N VAL A 47 -14.19 -14.19 -13.48
CA VAL A 47 -14.82 -13.43 -12.39
C VAL A 47 -14.09 -13.66 -11.06
N ARG A 48 -13.67 -14.89 -10.77
CA ARG A 48 -12.93 -15.20 -9.53
C ARG A 48 -11.55 -14.53 -9.51
N SER A 49 -10.83 -14.53 -10.63
CA SER A 49 -9.51 -13.89 -10.75
C SER A 49 -9.56 -12.37 -10.81
N THR A 50 -10.75 -11.77 -10.99
CA THR A 50 -10.93 -10.30 -11.07
C THR A 50 -11.77 -9.79 -9.91
N ALA A 51 -13.09 -9.76 -10.04
CA ALA A 51 -14.02 -9.18 -9.08
C ALA A 51 -13.99 -9.82 -7.67
N ALA A 52 -13.47 -11.04 -7.54
CA ALA A 52 -13.30 -11.70 -6.25
C ALA A 52 -11.84 -11.76 -5.76
N SER A 53 -10.91 -11.09 -6.46
CA SER A 53 -9.47 -11.11 -6.18
C SER A 53 -9.02 -9.77 -5.62
N PRO A 54 -8.33 -9.72 -4.46
CA PRO A 54 -7.77 -8.47 -3.95
C PRO A 54 -6.69 -7.90 -4.88
N GLY A 55 -5.86 -8.78 -5.47
CA GLY A 55 -4.79 -8.39 -6.39
C GLY A 55 -5.28 -7.67 -7.66
N PHE A 56 -6.53 -7.89 -8.06
CA PHE A 56 -7.17 -7.17 -9.16
C PHE A 56 -7.38 -5.69 -8.83
N TYR A 57 -7.96 -5.38 -7.68
CA TYR A 57 -8.19 -4.00 -7.26
C TYR A 57 -6.88 -3.27 -7.00
N GLN A 58 -5.92 -3.95 -6.38
CA GLN A 58 -4.58 -3.43 -6.13
C GLN A 58 -3.85 -3.08 -7.44
N ALA A 59 -3.87 -3.97 -8.43
CA ALA A 59 -3.26 -3.72 -9.73
C ALA A 59 -3.89 -2.51 -10.45
N VAL A 60 -5.23 -2.39 -10.42
CA VAL A 60 -5.94 -1.27 -11.04
C VAL A 60 -5.58 0.06 -10.38
N LEU A 61 -5.57 0.11 -9.04
CA LEU A 61 -5.25 1.33 -8.29
C LEU A 61 -3.80 1.77 -8.53
N ASP A 62 -2.86 0.84 -8.56
CA ASP A 62 -1.44 1.15 -8.72
C ASP A 62 -1.08 1.51 -10.18
N GLU A 63 -1.66 0.83 -11.17
CA GLU A 63 -1.40 1.14 -12.60
C GLU A 63 -1.93 2.53 -12.98
N GLU A 64 -3.05 2.94 -12.40
CA GLU A 64 -3.60 4.30 -12.57
C GLU A 64 -2.98 5.35 -11.63
N SER A 65 -1.96 4.98 -10.86
CA SER A 65 -1.30 5.86 -9.88
C SER A 65 -2.31 6.55 -8.95
N ALA A 66 -3.35 5.82 -8.52
CA ALA A 66 -4.51 6.38 -7.84
C ALA A 66 -4.14 7.17 -6.58
N TYR A 67 -3.18 6.66 -5.81
CA TYR A 67 -2.69 7.33 -4.61
C TYR A 67 -1.95 8.62 -4.94
N ASP A 68 -1.08 8.65 -5.96
CA ASP A 68 -0.38 9.89 -6.35
C ASP A 68 -1.37 10.93 -6.88
N ARG A 69 -2.34 10.51 -7.70
CA ARG A 69 -3.40 11.37 -8.23
C ARG A 69 -4.34 11.88 -7.13
N LEU A 70 -4.58 11.09 -6.08
CA LEU A 70 -5.32 11.56 -4.92
C LEU A 70 -4.66 12.81 -4.33
N TYR A 71 -3.35 12.81 -4.09
CA TYR A 71 -2.66 13.97 -3.53
C TYR A 71 -2.36 15.06 -4.56
N GLY A 72 -2.09 14.70 -5.81
CA GLY A 72 -1.62 15.62 -6.85
C GLY A 72 -2.73 16.23 -7.71
N GLU A 73 -3.91 15.62 -7.75
CA GLU A 73 -5.04 16.06 -8.58
C GLU A 73 -6.30 16.27 -7.75
N VAL A 74 -6.70 15.30 -6.91
CA VAL A 74 -7.99 15.33 -6.20
C VAL A 74 -7.97 16.28 -5.00
N LEU A 75 -6.98 16.16 -4.11
CA LEU A 75 -6.89 16.99 -2.90
C LEU A 75 -6.59 18.46 -3.20
N VAL A 76 -6.06 18.76 -4.38
CA VAL A 76 -5.77 20.12 -4.87
C VAL A 76 -6.86 20.67 -5.79
N ASP A 77 -7.94 19.93 -6.03
CA ASP A 77 -9.02 20.37 -6.90
C ASP A 77 -9.80 21.52 -6.25
N PRO A 78 -9.93 22.69 -6.91
CA PRO A 78 -10.66 23.83 -6.36
C PRO A 78 -12.14 23.52 -6.05
N GLU A 79 -12.78 22.57 -6.74
CA GLU A 79 -14.16 22.16 -6.45
C GLU A 79 -14.27 21.30 -5.18
N ILE A 80 -13.16 20.71 -4.72
CA ILE A 80 -13.08 19.93 -3.48
C ILE A 80 -12.59 20.78 -2.30
N SER A 81 -11.95 21.92 -2.56
CA SER A 81 -11.47 22.87 -1.56
C SER A 81 -12.51 23.21 -0.45
N PRO A 82 -13.83 23.39 -0.72
CA PRO A 82 -14.82 23.59 0.34
C PRO A 82 -14.95 22.41 1.29
N VAL A 83 -14.97 21.17 0.77
CA VAL A 83 -15.05 19.94 1.57
C VAL A 83 -13.77 19.75 2.40
N THR A 84 -12.61 20.00 1.81
CA THR A 84 -11.32 19.93 2.51
C THR A 84 -11.21 20.99 3.61
N ARG A 85 -11.73 22.20 3.40
CA ARG A 85 -11.77 23.28 4.41
C ARG A 85 -12.76 22.99 5.54
N ASP A 86 -13.91 22.41 5.23
CA ASP A 86 -14.91 21.99 6.22
C ASP A 86 -14.35 20.90 7.14
N LEU A 87 -13.62 19.92 6.58
CA LEU A 87 -12.91 18.88 7.34
C LEU A 87 -11.81 19.45 8.25
N LEU A 88 -11.21 20.59 7.87
CA LEU A 88 -10.20 21.30 8.66
C LEU A 88 -10.79 22.41 9.55
N ALA A 89 -12.10 22.37 9.82
CA ALA A 89 -12.81 23.29 10.70
C ALA A 89 -12.56 24.78 10.35
N HIS A 90 -12.41 25.10 9.06
CA HIS A 90 -12.18 26.46 8.56
C HIS A 90 -10.89 27.12 9.05
N LEU A 91 -9.89 26.34 9.47
CA LEU A 91 -8.57 26.89 9.82
C LEU A 91 -7.96 27.62 8.61
N PRO A 92 -7.45 28.86 8.78
CA PRO A 92 -6.88 29.65 7.69
C PRO A 92 -5.47 29.17 7.33
N VAL A 93 -5.35 27.96 6.80
CA VAL A 93 -4.08 27.36 6.37
C VAL A 93 -3.99 27.40 4.84
N PRO A 94 -2.90 27.90 4.25
CA PRO A 94 -2.69 27.85 2.79
C PRO A 94 -2.76 26.41 2.26
N GLU A 95 -3.43 26.21 1.13
CA GLU A 95 -3.71 24.87 0.54
C GLU A 95 -2.45 24.04 0.23
N ALA A 96 -1.33 24.72 -0.08
CA ALA A 96 -0.03 24.10 -0.26
C ALA A 96 0.57 23.54 1.05
N LEU A 97 0.33 24.19 2.19
CA LEU A 97 0.76 23.71 3.51
C LEU A 97 -0.14 22.57 3.99
N VAL A 98 -1.44 22.61 3.67
CA VAL A 98 -2.39 21.52 3.94
C VAL A 98 -1.97 20.24 3.21
N THR A 99 -1.71 20.30 1.92
CA THR A 99 -1.34 19.11 1.13
C THR A 99 0.05 18.56 1.47
N SER A 100 1.01 19.44 1.81
CA SER A 100 2.33 19.03 2.30
C SER A 100 2.25 18.34 3.67
N ASN A 101 1.44 18.88 4.60
CA ASN A 101 1.33 18.35 5.96
C ASN A 101 0.42 17.12 6.05
N ILE A 102 -0.60 17.00 5.19
CA ILE A 102 -1.42 15.79 5.09
C ILE A 102 -0.56 14.60 4.69
N LYS A 103 0.46 14.76 3.82
CA LYS A 103 1.37 13.65 3.48
C LYS A 103 2.24 13.20 4.64
N VAL A 104 2.46 14.05 5.64
CA VAL A 104 3.19 13.68 6.86
C VAL A 104 2.29 12.88 7.80
N VAL A 105 1.05 13.32 8.00
CA VAL A 105 0.07 12.64 8.86
C VAL A 105 -0.47 11.35 8.24
N LEU A 106 -0.78 11.41 6.96
CA LEU A 106 -1.37 10.35 6.16
C LEU A 106 -0.48 10.14 4.92
N PRO A 107 0.68 9.48 5.05
CA PRO A 107 1.51 9.14 3.91
C PRO A 107 0.75 8.29 2.89
N PRO A 108 1.09 8.38 1.58
CA PRO A 108 0.48 7.54 0.55
C PRO A 108 0.55 6.04 0.86
N ALA A 109 1.62 5.59 1.51
CA ALA A 109 1.78 4.21 1.96
C ALA A 109 0.74 3.81 3.01
N THR A 110 0.43 4.69 3.96
CA THR A 110 -0.61 4.46 4.97
C THR A 110 -1.99 4.42 4.33
N VAL A 111 -2.31 5.34 3.42
CA VAL A 111 -3.59 5.31 2.69
C VAL A 111 -3.75 4.02 1.90
N ARG A 112 -2.69 3.58 1.24
CA ARG A 112 -2.67 2.31 0.53
C ARG A 112 -2.90 1.13 1.48
N ALA A 113 -2.17 1.05 2.60
CA ALA A 113 -2.35 -0.03 3.57
C ALA A 113 -3.78 -0.10 4.11
N LEU A 114 -4.39 1.05 4.43
CA LEU A 114 -5.77 1.13 4.86
C LEU A 114 -6.74 0.69 3.76
N THR A 115 -6.47 1.09 2.51
CA THR A 115 -7.26 0.70 1.33
C THR A 115 -7.16 -0.81 1.07
N ASP A 116 -5.96 -1.38 1.17
CA ASP A 116 -5.68 -2.81 1.00
C ASP A 116 -6.45 -3.64 2.04
N GLN A 117 -6.48 -3.20 3.30
CA GLN A 117 -7.30 -3.83 4.34
C GLN A 117 -8.78 -3.85 3.96
N GLN A 118 -9.30 -2.76 3.39
CA GLN A 118 -10.71 -2.71 2.95
C GLN A 118 -10.96 -3.59 1.73
N ILE A 119 -10.04 -3.62 0.75
CA ILE A 119 -10.12 -4.50 -0.42
C ILE A 119 -10.16 -5.96 0.03
N ASP A 120 -9.29 -6.34 0.96
CA ASP A 120 -9.26 -7.69 1.54
C ASP A 120 -10.56 -7.99 2.28
N ALA A 121 -11.09 -7.06 3.07
CA ALA A 121 -12.36 -7.19 3.78
C ALA A 121 -13.52 -7.48 2.80
N VAL A 122 -13.67 -6.63 1.78
CA VAL A 122 -14.73 -6.74 0.76
C VAL A 122 -14.59 -8.02 -0.06
N THR A 123 -13.41 -8.30 -0.61
CA THR A 123 -13.22 -9.49 -1.46
C THR A 123 -13.35 -10.79 -0.67
N GLY A 124 -12.93 -10.83 0.60
CA GLY A 124 -13.17 -11.98 1.48
C GLY A 124 -14.64 -12.17 1.82
N TYR A 125 -15.41 -11.08 2.00
CA TYR A 125 -16.86 -11.15 2.16
C TYR A 125 -17.55 -11.69 0.89
N LEU A 126 -17.17 -11.17 -0.28
CA LEU A 126 -17.68 -11.59 -1.59
C LEU A 126 -17.38 -13.07 -1.90
N ARG A 127 -16.18 -13.55 -1.55
CA ARG A 127 -15.82 -14.98 -1.67
C ARG A 127 -16.56 -15.88 -0.68
N GLY A 128 -17.12 -15.28 0.38
CA GLY A 128 -17.79 -16.00 1.46
C GLY A 128 -16.84 -16.54 2.52
N ASP A 129 -15.58 -16.10 2.54
CA ASP A 129 -14.60 -16.40 3.59
C ASP A 129 -14.97 -15.69 4.91
N ARG A 130 -15.68 -14.55 4.80
CA ARG A 130 -16.24 -13.81 5.93
C ARG A 130 -17.76 -13.83 5.87
N ASP A 131 -18.39 -13.97 7.03
CA ASP A 131 -19.85 -14.04 7.12
C ASP A 131 -20.53 -12.66 7.12
N GLU A 132 -19.83 -11.66 7.65
CA GLU A 132 -20.26 -10.26 7.75
C GLU A 132 -19.24 -9.33 7.09
N LEU A 133 -19.71 -8.22 6.51
CA LEU A 133 -18.85 -7.17 5.97
C LEU A 133 -18.50 -6.18 7.10
N ARG A 134 -17.28 -6.27 7.63
CA ARG A 134 -16.74 -5.30 8.58
C ARG A 134 -15.61 -4.51 7.93
N LEU A 135 -15.88 -3.24 7.68
CA LEU A 135 -14.93 -2.25 7.19
C LEU A 135 -14.48 -1.45 8.39
N THR A 136 -13.22 -1.60 8.77
CA THR A 136 -12.64 -0.90 9.93
C THR A 136 -11.35 -0.24 9.49
N VAL A 137 -11.17 1.03 9.87
CA VAL A 137 -9.91 1.76 9.68
C VAL A 137 -9.20 1.81 11.01
N ASP A 138 -8.02 1.22 11.08
CA ASP A 138 -7.12 1.40 12.22
C ASP A 138 -6.39 2.74 12.07
N LEU A 139 -6.68 3.68 12.97
CA LEU A 139 -6.04 4.99 12.94
C LEU A 139 -4.75 5.06 13.76
N ALA A 140 -4.31 3.96 14.39
CA ALA A 140 -3.05 3.95 15.15
C ALA A 140 -1.85 4.51 14.35
N PRO A 141 -1.63 4.13 13.07
CA PRO A 141 -0.53 4.70 12.27
C PRO A 141 -0.68 6.20 12.03
N VAL A 142 -1.92 6.69 11.89
CA VAL A 142 -2.21 8.12 11.69
C VAL A 142 -1.96 8.91 12.97
N LEU A 143 -2.34 8.34 14.12
CA LEU A 143 -2.12 8.93 15.44
C LEU A 143 -0.63 8.99 15.80
N GLU A 144 0.14 7.98 15.41
CA GLU A 144 1.60 7.96 15.58
C GLU A 144 2.27 9.07 14.74
N ASN A 145 1.93 9.16 13.44
CA ASN A 145 2.42 10.23 12.57
C ASN A 145 2.04 11.64 13.07
N LEU A 146 0.83 11.79 13.65
CA LEU A 146 0.41 13.05 14.28
C LEU A 146 1.23 13.39 15.52
N ALA A 147 1.57 12.39 16.33
CA ALA A 147 2.44 12.57 17.50
C ALA A 147 3.87 12.96 17.08
N ASP A 148 4.37 12.40 15.97
CA ASP A 148 5.66 12.77 15.37
C ASP A 148 5.64 14.21 14.85
N LEU A 149 4.61 14.57 14.07
CA LEU A 149 4.42 15.92 13.55
C LEU A 149 4.31 16.96 14.67
N ALA A 150 3.54 16.65 15.71
CA ALA A 150 3.39 17.52 16.86
C ALA A 150 4.75 17.75 17.54
N ARG A 151 5.56 16.71 17.76
CA ARG A 151 6.91 16.85 18.32
C ARG A 151 7.78 17.80 17.49
N VAL A 152 7.75 17.68 16.16
CA VAL A 152 8.51 18.53 15.23
C VAL A 152 8.05 20.00 15.29
N TYR A 153 6.74 20.26 15.15
CA TYR A 153 6.21 21.63 15.09
C TYR A 153 6.17 22.34 16.45
N PHE A 154 5.92 21.62 17.55
CA PHE A 154 5.98 22.22 18.90
C PHE A 154 7.43 22.56 19.28
N GLY A 155 8.41 21.78 18.84
CA GLY A 155 9.83 22.12 19.00
C GLY A 155 10.18 23.45 18.32
N ASP A 156 9.75 23.63 17.08
CA ASP A 156 10.04 24.82 16.26
C ASP A 156 9.29 26.08 16.74
N LEU A 157 8.03 25.94 17.17
CA LEU A 157 7.24 27.07 17.70
C LEU A 157 7.78 27.58 19.05
N VAL A 158 8.25 26.67 19.91
CA VAL A 158 8.88 27.02 21.20
C VAL A 158 10.23 27.71 20.97
N ALA A 159 11.00 27.28 19.97
CA ALA A 159 12.27 27.92 19.61
C ALA A 159 12.06 29.34 19.07
N ASN A 160 11.07 29.56 18.19
CA ASN A 160 10.78 30.87 17.61
C ASN A 160 10.19 31.88 18.60
N VAL A 161 9.34 31.46 19.53
CA VAL A 161 8.72 32.36 20.53
C VAL A 161 9.72 32.80 21.59
N GLN A 162 10.79 32.05 21.82
CA GLN A 162 11.82 32.40 22.81
C GLN A 162 12.83 33.44 22.32
N GLY A 163 12.84 33.82 21.03
CA GLY A 163 13.77 34.82 20.49
C GLY A 163 15.24 34.52 20.80
N ARG A 164 15.59 33.23 20.93
CA ARG A 164 16.95 32.76 21.21
C ARG A 164 17.37 31.81 20.10
N ASP A 165 18.61 31.97 19.65
CA ASP A 165 19.22 31.15 18.61
C ASP A 165 19.36 29.66 18.98
N GLN A 166 19.02 29.25 20.22
CA GLN A 166 18.96 27.85 20.67
C GLN A 166 17.91 27.63 21.79
N PRO A 167 17.15 26.52 21.77
CA PRO A 167 16.25 26.12 22.86
C PRO A 167 17.03 25.48 24.03
N ASP A 168 16.90 26.05 25.23
CA ASP A 168 17.47 25.51 26.47
C ASP A 168 16.53 24.45 27.08
N PHE A 169 16.54 23.27 26.46
CA PHE A 169 15.74 22.13 26.87
C PHE A 169 16.10 21.62 28.27
N GLU A 170 17.33 21.78 28.73
CA GLU A 170 17.72 21.38 30.10
C GLU A 170 16.99 22.22 31.14
N ARG A 171 16.95 23.54 30.95
CA ARG A 171 16.19 24.44 31.82
C ARG A 171 14.70 24.19 31.72
N PHE A 172 14.15 23.99 30.53
CA PHE A 172 12.73 23.67 30.36
C PHE A 172 12.35 22.33 31.02
N THR A 173 13.18 21.30 30.89
CA THR A 173 12.91 19.98 31.49
C THR A 173 13.12 20.02 33.01
N ALA A 174 14.07 20.81 33.51
CA ALA A 174 14.26 21.07 34.94
C ALA A 174 13.11 21.90 35.53
N ASP A 175 12.61 22.91 34.80
CA ASP A 175 11.46 23.74 35.19
C ASP A 175 10.15 22.93 35.13
N LEU A 176 10.02 22.00 34.17
CA LEU A 176 8.90 21.06 34.06
C LEU A 176 8.95 19.99 35.16
N ALA A 177 10.15 19.48 35.51
CA ALA A 177 10.32 18.55 36.62
C ALA A 177 10.09 19.22 37.98
N SER A 178 10.61 20.45 38.17
CA SER A 178 10.34 21.28 39.34
C SER A 178 8.85 21.61 39.44
N GLY A 179 8.19 21.93 38.32
CA GLY A 179 6.77 22.21 38.31
C GLY A 179 5.88 21.00 38.53
N LEU A 180 6.33 19.80 38.14
CA LEU A 180 5.69 18.54 38.47
C LEU A 180 5.86 18.16 39.95
N ASP A 181 6.99 18.52 40.58
CA ASP A 181 7.20 18.33 42.02
C ASP A 181 6.44 19.39 42.85
N ASP A 182 6.35 20.64 42.39
CA ASP A 182 5.48 21.66 42.99
C ASP A 182 4.00 21.27 42.91
N LEU A 183 3.54 20.70 41.79
CA LEU A 183 2.18 20.15 41.62
C LEU A 183 1.90 18.94 42.54
N LYS A 184 2.89 18.08 42.77
CA LYS A 184 2.78 16.97 43.75
C LYS A 184 2.71 17.48 45.19
N GLU A 185 3.28 18.65 45.47
CA GLU A 185 3.24 19.31 46.77
C GLU A 185 2.11 20.35 46.91
N GLY A 186 1.27 20.53 45.88
CA GLY A 186 0.10 21.42 45.88
C GLY A 186 0.41 22.90 45.62
N ARG A 187 1.53 23.23 44.99
CA ARG A 187 1.98 24.59 44.62
C ARG A 187 2.03 24.74 43.09
N ALA A 188 1.85 25.97 42.59
CA ALA A 188 1.82 26.29 41.16
C ALA A 188 3.22 26.72 40.63
N PRO A 189 3.69 26.23 39.47
CA PRO A 189 5.02 26.56 38.93
C PRO A 189 5.12 27.92 38.22
N GLU A 190 6.31 28.56 38.26
CA GLU A 190 6.62 29.82 37.58
C GLU A 190 7.41 29.63 36.26
N LEU A 191 6.98 30.27 35.17
CA LEU A 191 7.63 30.26 33.83
C LEU A 191 8.35 31.60 33.51
N PRO A 192 9.25 31.65 32.50
CA PRO A 192 10.04 32.85 32.17
C PRO A 192 9.19 34.02 31.64
N ARG A 193 9.45 35.24 32.12
CA ARG A 193 8.67 36.46 31.84
C ARG A 193 9.36 37.43 30.88
N LEU A 194 8.60 38.02 29.97
CA LEU A 194 8.96 39.12 29.07
C LEU A 194 8.44 40.45 29.66
N PRO A 195 9.26 41.31 30.27
CA PRO A 195 8.76 42.51 30.95
C PRO A 195 8.20 43.53 29.94
N LEU A 196 6.88 43.68 29.90
CA LEU A 196 6.15 44.70 29.14
C LEU A 196 5.90 45.92 30.02
N THR A 197 5.90 47.12 29.45
CA THR A 197 5.37 48.31 30.15
C THR A 197 3.83 48.23 30.21
N GLU A 198 3.15 48.88 31.17
CA GLU A 198 1.67 48.89 31.25
C GLU A 198 1.01 49.24 29.90
N ASP A 199 1.46 50.31 29.23
CA ASP A 199 0.99 50.72 27.89
C ASP A 199 1.22 49.68 26.77
N GLN A 200 2.15 48.74 26.95
CA GLN A 200 2.43 47.66 25.98
C GLN A 200 1.57 46.43 26.29
N ALA A 201 1.38 46.11 27.58
CA ALA A 201 0.50 45.05 28.04
C ALA A 201 -0.96 45.32 27.64
N ASP A 202 -1.45 46.55 27.83
CA ASP A 202 -2.84 46.92 27.48
C ASP A 202 -3.10 46.83 25.96
N ARG A 203 -2.14 47.27 25.15
CA ARG A 203 -2.24 47.16 23.68
C ARG A 203 -2.18 45.72 23.20
N ALA A 204 -1.34 44.89 23.82
CA ALA A 204 -1.27 43.47 23.53
C ALA A 204 -2.55 42.73 23.96
N ALA A 205 -3.14 43.09 25.12
CA ALA A 205 -4.39 42.52 25.60
C ALA A 205 -5.55 42.81 24.66
N GLU A 206 -5.71 44.06 24.20
CA GLU A 206 -6.74 44.43 23.21
C GLU A 206 -6.55 43.71 21.86
N ALA A 207 -5.30 43.56 21.41
CA ALA A 207 -4.99 42.82 20.19
C ALA A 207 -5.36 41.33 20.31
N LEU A 208 -5.06 40.69 21.44
CA LEU A 208 -5.41 39.28 21.70
C LEU A 208 -6.92 39.08 21.86
N LEU A 209 -7.61 39.98 22.58
CA LEU A 209 -9.06 39.91 22.77
C LEU A 209 -9.85 40.12 21.48
N THR A 210 -9.28 40.80 20.49
CA THR A 210 -9.89 40.93 19.16
C THR A 210 -10.06 39.57 18.46
N ALA A 211 -9.14 38.62 18.71
CA ALA A 211 -9.22 37.26 18.17
C ALA A 211 -10.21 36.35 18.91
N VAL A 212 -10.56 36.66 20.16
CA VAL A 212 -11.48 35.87 21.00
C VAL A 212 -12.95 36.11 20.59
N PRO A 213 -13.84 35.10 20.59
CA PRO A 213 -15.27 35.27 20.33
C PRO A 213 -15.95 36.25 21.30
N GLU A 214 -16.87 37.07 20.81
CA GLU A 214 -17.45 38.22 21.55
C GLU A 214 -18.07 37.83 22.91
N GLY A 215 -18.68 36.65 23.01
CA GLY A 215 -19.27 36.15 24.25
C GLY A 215 -18.28 35.71 25.33
N GLN A 216 -16.99 35.50 25.00
CA GLN A 216 -15.96 35.06 25.94
C GLN A 216 -14.95 36.18 26.29
N ARG A 217 -14.91 37.27 25.51
CA ARG A 217 -13.99 38.40 25.72
C ARG A 217 -14.06 38.98 27.14
N THR A 218 -15.27 39.15 27.67
CA THR A 218 -15.46 39.73 29.02
C THR A 218 -14.96 38.81 30.13
N ALA A 219 -15.02 37.49 29.92
CA ALA A 219 -14.58 36.50 30.89
C ALA A 219 -13.05 36.33 30.89
N LEU A 220 -12.41 36.41 29.72
CA LEU A 220 -10.97 36.17 29.53
C LEU A 220 -10.11 37.43 29.65
N ARG A 221 -10.71 38.62 29.50
CA ARG A 221 -10.00 39.91 29.61
C ARG A 221 -9.13 40.03 30.88
N PRO A 222 -9.64 39.73 32.09
CA PRO A 222 -8.84 39.85 33.31
C PRO A 222 -7.63 38.90 33.33
N GLU A 223 -7.79 37.70 32.79
CA GLU A 223 -6.75 36.67 32.74
C GLU A 223 -5.62 37.05 31.78
N ILE A 224 -5.98 37.57 30.60
CA ILE A 224 -5.03 38.02 29.57
C ILE A 224 -4.30 39.29 30.02
N GLU A 225 -5.01 40.27 30.62
CA GLU A 225 -4.42 41.52 31.12
C GLU A 225 -3.45 41.26 32.29
N VAL A 226 -3.81 40.37 33.23
CA VAL A 226 -2.93 39.98 34.35
C VAL A 226 -1.69 39.24 33.84
N ALA A 227 -1.85 38.26 32.94
CA ALA A 227 -0.72 37.52 32.39
C ALA A 227 0.25 38.44 31.63
N LEU A 228 -0.25 39.37 30.81
CA LEU A 228 0.61 40.33 30.10
C LEU A 228 1.24 41.38 31.02
N GLY A 229 0.53 41.82 32.07
CA GLY A 229 1.07 42.73 33.09
C GLY A 229 2.21 42.12 33.90
N GLU A 230 2.20 40.80 34.09
CA GLU A 230 3.29 40.04 34.71
C GLU A 230 4.39 39.65 33.70
N GLY A 231 4.22 39.98 32.42
CA GLY A 231 5.14 39.62 31.34
C GLY A 231 5.04 38.16 30.89
N ASP A 232 4.01 37.43 31.33
CA ASP A 232 3.74 36.06 30.91
C ASP A 232 2.90 36.04 29.61
N VAL A 233 3.59 36.37 28.51
CA VAL A 233 3.02 36.37 27.15
C VAL A 233 2.53 34.98 26.74
N SER A 234 3.15 33.94 27.26
CA SER A 234 2.82 32.53 27.00
C SER A 234 1.43 32.18 27.51
N THR A 235 1.13 32.55 28.76
CA THR A 235 -0.17 32.31 29.39
C THR A 235 -1.28 33.12 28.71
N ALA A 236 -1.00 34.37 28.34
CA ALA A 236 -1.95 35.22 27.61
C ALA A 236 -2.29 34.66 26.21
N LEU A 237 -1.29 34.19 25.47
CA LEU A 237 -1.48 33.52 24.18
C LEU A 237 -2.19 32.18 24.33
N ALA A 238 -1.85 31.38 25.35
CA ALA A 238 -2.48 30.09 25.61
C ALA A 238 -3.96 30.24 25.96
N ALA A 239 -4.33 31.21 26.80
CA ALA A 239 -5.74 31.52 27.13
C ALA A 239 -6.52 31.98 25.89
N THR A 240 -5.90 32.82 25.05
CA THR A 240 -6.48 33.29 23.78
C THR A 240 -6.67 32.14 22.79
N ALA A 241 -5.63 31.33 22.57
CA ALA A 241 -5.67 30.18 21.68
C ALA A 241 -6.66 29.12 22.17
N ALA A 242 -6.70 28.85 23.47
CA ALA A 242 -7.69 27.97 24.07
C ALA A 242 -9.11 28.46 23.78
N ALA A 243 -9.41 29.75 23.96
CA ALA A 243 -10.74 30.30 23.68
C ALA A 243 -11.12 30.18 22.19
N VAL A 244 -10.20 30.54 21.28
CA VAL A 244 -10.38 30.48 19.83
C VAL A 244 -10.55 29.03 19.33
N LEU A 245 -9.75 28.11 19.86
CA LEU A 245 -9.78 26.70 19.49
C LEU A 245 -10.88 25.93 20.22
N SER A 246 -11.41 26.41 21.34
CA SER A 246 -12.31 25.62 22.19
C SER A 246 -13.72 25.44 21.64
N ASP A 247 -14.19 26.24 20.68
CA ASP A 247 -15.48 26.00 20.00
C ASP A 247 -15.35 25.02 18.82
N GLY A 248 -14.25 25.10 18.05
CA GLY A 248 -13.99 24.19 16.92
C GLY A 248 -13.38 22.85 17.32
N SER A 249 -12.43 22.84 18.26
CA SER A 249 -11.67 21.63 18.63
C SER A 249 -12.38 20.75 19.64
N ARG A 250 -13.22 21.28 20.54
CA ARG A 250 -14.05 20.43 21.44
C ARG A 250 -15.13 19.70 20.68
N SER A 251 -15.75 20.32 19.66
CA SER A 251 -16.76 19.69 18.81
C SER A 251 -16.13 18.66 17.86
N ALA A 252 -15.00 18.98 17.24
CA ALA A 252 -14.26 18.05 16.38
C ALA A 252 -13.65 16.86 17.16
N ALA A 253 -13.00 17.09 18.30
CA ALA A 253 -12.40 16.02 19.11
C ALA A 253 -13.45 15.17 19.85
N ALA A 254 -14.59 15.74 20.26
CA ALA A 254 -15.70 14.97 20.80
C ALA A 254 -16.42 14.17 19.70
N GLY A 255 -16.58 14.73 18.50
CA GLY A 255 -17.08 14.01 17.33
C GLY A 255 -16.16 12.86 16.91
N LEU A 256 -14.84 13.08 16.90
CA LEU A 256 -13.85 12.06 16.59
C LEU A 256 -13.81 10.95 17.67
N ARG A 257 -13.85 11.31 18.96
CA ARG A 257 -13.94 10.33 20.08
C ARG A 257 -15.27 9.57 20.12
N ALA A 258 -16.37 10.16 19.68
CA ALA A 258 -17.66 9.46 19.56
C ALA A 258 -17.68 8.48 18.37
N THR A 259 -16.85 8.75 17.36
CA THR A 259 -16.73 7.93 16.13
C THR A 259 -15.68 6.82 16.26
N LEU A 260 -14.68 6.99 17.13
CA LEU A 260 -13.60 6.04 17.38
C LEU A 260 -13.86 5.21 18.64
N GLN A 261 -14.11 3.91 18.47
CA GLN A 261 -14.02 2.95 19.58
C GLN A 261 -12.60 2.35 19.56
N ASP A 262 -11.85 2.55 20.64
CA ASP A 262 -10.49 2.00 20.83
C ASP A 262 -9.47 2.33 19.72
N GLY A 263 -9.59 3.51 19.08
CA GLY A 263 -8.68 3.93 17.99
C GLY A 263 -9.02 3.35 16.61
N THR A 264 -10.10 2.56 16.51
CA THR A 264 -10.63 2.04 15.25
C THR A 264 -11.90 2.75 14.84
N TRP A 265 -12.02 3.07 13.55
CA TRP A 265 -13.22 3.65 12.96
C TRP A 265 -14.03 2.57 12.24
N ASP A 266 -15.28 2.36 12.67
CA ASP A 266 -16.25 1.49 12.00
C ASP A 266 -16.89 2.19 10.78
N LEU A 267 -16.32 1.93 9.60
CA LEU A 267 -16.87 2.41 8.32
C LEU A 267 -18.19 1.73 7.98
N THR A 268 -18.37 0.44 8.32
CA THR A 268 -19.63 -0.27 8.03
C THR A 268 -20.79 0.40 8.77
N GLY A 269 -20.63 0.67 10.06
CA GLY A 269 -21.61 1.39 10.87
C GLY A 269 -21.90 2.78 10.31
N THR A 270 -20.86 3.51 9.89
CA THR A 270 -20.98 4.86 9.32
C THR A 270 -21.75 4.87 7.99
N LEU A 271 -21.42 3.95 7.08
CA LEU A 271 -22.11 3.82 5.78
C LEU A 271 -23.58 3.42 5.95
N THR A 272 -23.85 2.51 6.88
CA THR A 272 -25.22 2.07 7.19
C THR A 272 -26.04 3.22 7.79
N ALA A 273 -25.46 3.98 8.72
CA ALA A 273 -26.09 5.16 9.31
C ALA A 273 -26.32 6.28 8.27
N ALA A 274 -25.44 6.40 7.27
CA ALA A 274 -25.60 7.31 6.13
C ALA A 274 -26.66 6.83 5.11
N GLY A 275 -27.30 5.67 5.33
CA GLY A 275 -28.32 5.11 4.44
C GLY A 275 -27.75 4.50 3.16
N ALA A 276 -26.46 4.15 3.13
CA ALA A 276 -25.87 3.45 1.99
C ALA A 276 -26.45 2.04 1.89
N ASP A 277 -27.11 1.74 0.77
CA ASP A 277 -27.73 0.46 0.52
C ASP A 277 -26.67 -0.60 0.18
N LEU A 278 -26.37 -1.49 1.13
CA LEU A 278 -25.43 -2.60 0.98
C LEU A 278 -26.03 -3.80 0.22
N THR A 279 -27.30 -3.76 -0.20
CA THR A 279 -27.96 -4.87 -0.90
C THR A 279 -27.27 -5.25 -2.20
N ALA A 280 -26.62 -4.29 -2.89
CA ALA A 280 -25.84 -4.58 -4.09
C ALA A 280 -24.62 -5.48 -3.78
N LEU A 281 -23.97 -5.29 -2.63
CA LEU A 281 -22.87 -6.12 -2.15
C LEU A 281 -23.35 -7.50 -1.71
N GLU A 282 -24.52 -7.59 -1.08
CA GLU A 282 -25.17 -8.86 -0.73
C GLU A 282 -25.53 -9.67 -1.98
N GLN A 283 -26.16 -9.04 -2.97
CA GLN A 283 -26.48 -9.67 -4.26
C GLN A 283 -25.21 -10.11 -5.00
N ALA A 284 -24.14 -9.32 -4.96
CA ALA A 284 -22.86 -9.68 -5.53
C ALA A 284 -22.24 -10.91 -4.85
N ARG A 285 -22.29 -10.98 -3.51
CA ARG A 285 -21.84 -12.14 -2.73
C ARG A 285 -22.61 -13.40 -3.08
N ASP A 286 -23.94 -13.33 -3.12
CA ASP A 286 -24.78 -14.48 -3.47
C ASP A 286 -24.52 -14.95 -4.91
N THR A 287 -24.32 -14.00 -5.82
CA THR A 287 -23.94 -14.30 -7.20
C THR A 287 -22.58 -15.01 -7.25
N ILE A 288 -21.55 -14.52 -6.55
CA ILE A 288 -20.21 -15.13 -6.54
C ILE A 288 -20.21 -16.52 -5.91
N ARG A 289 -21.00 -16.72 -4.84
CA ARG A 289 -21.23 -18.05 -4.24
C ARG A 289 -21.89 -19.01 -5.23
N PHE A 290 -22.94 -18.55 -5.91
CA PHE A 290 -23.60 -19.33 -6.95
C PHE A 290 -22.65 -19.68 -8.11
N LEU A 291 -21.84 -18.72 -8.57
CA LEU A 291 -20.85 -18.94 -9.63
C LEU A 291 -19.80 -19.99 -9.24
N THR A 292 -19.43 -20.05 -7.96
CA THR A 292 -18.51 -21.09 -7.44
C THR A 292 -19.12 -22.49 -7.54
N LEU A 293 -20.39 -22.64 -7.13
CA LEU A 293 -21.11 -23.91 -7.28
C LEU A 293 -21.31 -24.27 -8.76
N LEU A 294 -21.71 -23.29 -9.58
CA LEU A 294 -21.89 -23.45 -11.01
C LEU A 294 -20.60 -23.89 -11.71
N GLN A 295 -19.45 -23.37 -11.28
CA GLN A 295 -18.15 -23.76 -11.83
C GLN A 295 -17.85 -25.24 -11.55
N VAL A 296 -18.07 -25.73 -10.33
CA VAL A 296 -17.87 -27.15 -9.98
C VAL A 296 -18.79 -28.04 -10.83
N ILE A 297 -20.07 -27.68 -10.94
CA ILE A 297 -21.04 -28.40 -11.77
C ILE A 297 -20.60 -28.37 -13.24
N ALA A 298 -20.20 -27.21 -13.77
CA ALA A 298 -19.75 -27.06 -15.15
C ALA A 298 -18.49 -27.88 -15.44
N ILE A 299 -17.52 -27.97 -14.54
CA ILE A 299 -16.33 -28.83 -14.70
C ILE A 299 -16.75 -30.30 -14.80
N THR A 300 -17.60 -30.78 -13.89
CA THR A 300 -18.05 -32.18 -13.89
C THR A 300 -18.83 -32.53 -15.16
N LEU A 301 -19.73 -31.64 -15.60
CA LEU A 301 -20.49 -31.80 -16.84
C LEU A 301 -19.61 -31.69 -18.09
N ALA A 302 -18.61 -30.80 -18.10
CA ALA A 302 -17.64 -30.71 -19.20
C ALA A 302 -16.86 -32.01 -19.36
N LEU A 303 -16.34 -32.57 -18.27
CA LEU A 303 -15.63 -33.85 -18.28
C LEU A 303 -16.53 -35.00 -18.77
N ALA A 304 -17.77 -35.07 -18.27
CA ALA A 304 -18.74 -36.07 -18.70
C ALA A 304 -19.13 -35.92 -20.19
N ALA A 305 -19.29 -34.68 -20.67
CA ALA A 305 -19.62 -34.39 -22.06
C ALA A 305 -18.46 -34.73 -23.01
N LEU A 306 -17.22 -34.38 -22.65
CA LEU A 306 -16.01 -34.74 -23.40
C LEU A 306 -15.81 -36.26 -23.43
N ALA A 307 -16.02 -36.96 -22.32
CA ALA A 307 -16.00 -38.42 -22.28
C ALA A 307 -17.09 -39.02 -23.19
N THR A 308 -18.31 -38.48 -23.14
CA THR A 308 -19.42 -38.93 -24.01
C THR A 308 -19.11 -38.72 -25.48
N LEU A 309 -18.54 -37.57 -25.87
CA LEU A 309 -18.07 -37.29 -27.23
C LEU A 309 -17.02 -38.29 -27.71
N TRP A 310 -16.15 -38.73 -26.81
CA TRP A 310 -15.14 -39.73 -27.10
C TRP A 310 -15.73 -41.12 -27.36
N PHE A 311 -16.62 -41.58 -26.48
CA PHE A 311 -17.17 -42.95 -26.56
C PHE A 311 -18.26 -43.10 -27.63
N THR A 312 -19.05 -42.06 -27.89
CA THR A 312 -20.13 -42.06 -28.90
C THR A 312 -19.67 -41.52 -30.25
N GLY A 313 -18.39 -41.13 -30.36
CA GLY A 313 -17.80 -40.57 -31.56
C GLY A 313 -17.55 -41.58 -32.70
N PRO A 314 -17.10 -41.10 -33.87
CA PRO A 314 -16.87 -41.92 -35.07
C PRO A 314 -15.92 -43.08 -34.77
N ALA A 315 -16.03 -44.20 -35.51
CA ALA A 315 -15.16 -45.36 -35.30
C ALA A 315 -13.66 -45.06 -35.44
N VAL A 316 -13.31 -44.03 -36.23
CA VAL A 316 -11.93 -43.60 -36.47
C VAL A 316 -11.42 -42.71 -35.31
N PRO A 317 -10.37 -43.10 -34.57
CA PRO A 317 -9.85 -42.35 -33.42
C PRO A 317 -9.45 -40.90 -33.76
N ALA A 318 -8.88 -40.68 -34.95
CA ALA A 318 -8.49 -39.36 -35.42
C ALA A 318 -9.69 -38.39 -35.51
N ARG A 319 -10.86 -38.87 -35.94
CA ARG A 319 -12.08 -38.05 -36.00
C ARG A 319 -12.68 -37.79 -34.61
N ARG A 320 -12.43 -38.65 -33.62
CA ARG A 320 -12.81 -38.41 -32.22
C ARG A 320 -11.99 -37.26 -31.64
N LEU A 321 -10.68 -37.27 -31.90
CA LEU A 321 -9.76 -36.22 -31.48
C LEU A 321 -10.16 -34.85 -32.07
N MET A 322 -10.52 -34.83 -33.35
CA MET A 322 -11.03 -33.61 -34.00
C MET A 322 -12.31 -33.07 -33.34
N ARG A 323 -13.26 -33.93 -32.95
CA ARG A 323 -14.50 -33.48 -32.28
C ARG A 323 -14.24 -32.89 -30.90
N LEU A 324 -13.33 -33.46 -30.11
CA LEU A 324 -12.91 -32.89 -28.83
C LEU A 324 -12.24 -31.52 -29.04
N GLY A 325 -11.32 -31.45 -30.00
CA GLY A 325 -10.65 -30.20 -30.34
C GLY A 325 -11.61 -29.10 -30.82
N GLN A 326 -12.57 -29.45 -31.68
CA GLN A 326 -13.60 -28.54 -32.15
C GLN A 326 -14.50 -28.03 -31.02
N ALA A 327 -14.88 -28.89 -30.06
CA ALA A 327 -15.69 -28.47 -28.91
C ALA A 327 -14.95 -27.44 -28.06
N LEU A 328 -13.66 -27.68 -27.76
CA LEU A 328 -12.82 -26.74 -27.01
C LEU A 328 -12.58 -25.44 -27.79
N ALA A 329 -12.35 -25.51 -29.10
CA ALA A 329 -12.18 -24.34 -29.95
C ALA A 329 -13.46 -23.48 -30.00
N CYS A 330 -14.63 -24.11 -30.17
CA CYS A 330 -15.91 -23.43 -30.12
C CYS A 330 -16.18 -22.81 -28.75
N ALA A 331 -15.80 -23.48 -27.65
CA ALA A 331 -15.89 -22.91 -26.30
C ALA A 331 -15.00 -21.67 -26.14
N GLY A 332 -13.77 -21.70 -26.66
CA GLY A 332 -12.89 -20.54 -26.68
C GLY A 332 -13.49 -19.37 -27.46
N VAL A 333 -14.02 -19.61 -28.66
CA VAL A 333 -14.69 -18.57 -29.47
C VAL A 333 -15.93 -18.01 -28.77
N LEU A 334 -16.77 -18.87 -28.18
CA LEU A 334 -17.97 -18.43 -27.45
C LEU A 334 -17.60 -17.59 -26.22
N THR A 335 -16.55 -17.98 -25.50
CA THR A 335 -16.04 -17.22 -24.35
C THR A 335 -15.54 -15.84 -24.79
N ALA A 336 -14.71 -15.79 -25.85
CA ALA A 336 -14.22 -14.52 -26.38
C ALA A 336 -15.38 -13.61 -26.83
N ALA A 337 -16.38 -14.17 -27.53
CA ALA A 337 -17.56 -13.42 -27.94
C ALA A 337 -18.35 -12.88 -26.73
N ALA A 338 -18.53 -13.68 -25.68
CA ALA A 338 -19.19 -13.24 -24.45
C ALA A 338 -18.42 -12.11 -23.74
N VAL A 339 -17.09 -12.20 -23.67
CA VAL A 339 -16.22 -11.17 -23.07
C VAL A 339 -16.25 -9.87 -23.90
N PHE A 340 -16.17 -9.96 -25.23
CA PHE A 340 -16.30 -8.79 -26.11
C PHE A 340 -17.70 -8.15 -26.01
N LEU A 341 -18.75 -8.97 -25.97
CA LEU A 341 -20.11 -8.48 -25.79
C LEU A 341 -20.25 -7.76 -24.44
N ALA A 342 -19.70 -8.31 -23.36
CA ALA A 342 -19.69 -7.66 -22.06
C ALA A 342 -18.99 -6.28 -22.13
N ARG A 343 -17.83 -6.19 -22.79
CA ARG A 343 -17.12 -4.92 -23.01
C ARG A 343 -17.95 -3.90 -23.81
N LEU A 344 -18.68 -4.36 -24.84
CA LEU A 344 -19.53 -3.49 -25.65
C LEU A 344 -20.73 -2.98 -24.86
N ILE A 345 -21.32 -3.82 -24.02
CA ILE A 345 -22.46 -3.44 -23.16
C ILE A 345 -22.04 -2.44 -22.08
N THR A 346 -20.87 -2.65 -21.46
CA THR A 346 -20.37 -1.74 -20.41
C THR A 346 -19.78 -0.46 -20.99
N GLY A 347 -19.41 -0.43 -22.27
CA GLY A 347 -18.74 0.73 -22.87
C GLY A 347 -17.39 1.07 -22.21
N GLY A 348 -16.81 0.13 -21.46
CA GLY A 348 -15.62 0.36 -20.64
C GLY A 348 -15.89 0.98 -19.27
N ARG A 349 -17.15 1.16 -18.86
CA ARG A 349 -17.53 1.71 -17.55
C ARG A 349 -18.49 0.78 -16.81
N LEU A 350 -18.33 0.68 -15.51
CA LEU A 350 -19.19 -0.17 -14.66
C LEU A 350 -20.26 0.64 -13.93
N LEU A 351 -19.94 1.89 -13.58
CA LEU A 351 -20.81 2.78 -12.82
C LEU A 351 -20.88 4.14 -13.54
N GLY A 352 -22.07 4.73 -13.58
CA GLY A 352 -22.22 6.11 -14.00
C GLY A 352 -21.64 7.04 -12.94
N THR A 353 -20.76 7.96 -13.35
CA THR A 353 -20.24 9.02 -12.47
C THR A 353 -21.28 10.14 -12.37
N PRO A 354 -21.70 10.54 -11.15
CA PRO A 354 -22.60 11.66 -10.95
C PRO A 354 -21.99 12.96 -11.48
N SER A 355 -22.80 13.80 -12.14
CA SER A 355 -22.34 15.11 -12.64
C SER A 355 -22.02 16.12 -11.53
N SER A 356 -22.33 15.77 -10.27
CA SER A 356 -22.02 16.58 -9.09
C SER A 356 -20.62 16.34 -8.54
N TRP A 357 -19.85 15.39 -9.10
CA TRP A 357 -18.48 15.12 -8.68
C TRP A 357 -17.51 16.05 -9.37
N ALA A 358 -16.45 16.43 -8.65
CA ALA A 358 -15.38 17.23 -9.20
C ALA A 358 -14.74 16.54 -10.44
N PRO A 359 -14.23 17.31 -11.42
CA PRO A 359 -13.60 16.78 -12.62
C PRO A 359 -12.42 15.83 -12.31
N SER A 360 -11.60 16.13 -11.31
CA SER A 360 -10.48 15.27 -10.89
C SER A 360 -10.94 13.88 -10.43
N VAL A 361 -11.97 13.82 -9.58
CA VAL A 361 -12.57 12.57 -9.08
C VAL A 361 -13.24 11.81 -10.21
N THR A 362 -13.98 12.51 -11.06
CA THR A 362 -14.64 11.89 -12.23
C THR A 362 -13.62 11.28 -13.18
N SER A 363 -12.52 11.98 -13.45
CA SER A 363 -11.42 11.51 -14.28
C SER A 363 -10.75 10.28 -13.67
N LEU A 364 -10.38 10.34 -12.40
CA LEU A 364 -9.75 9.23 -11.68
C LEU A 364 -10.65 7.99 -11.67
N VAL A 365 -11.93 8.13 -11.32
CA VAL A 365 -12.88 7.00 -11.27
C VAL A 365 -13.12 6.42 -12.66
N ASP A 366 -13.24 7.27 -13.69
CA ASP A 366 -13.39 6.81 -15.07
C ASP A 366 -12.18 6.00 -15.55
N ASP A 367 -10.97 6.45 -15.23
CA ASP A 367 -9.73 5.76 -15.59
C ASP A 367 -9.61 4.42 -14.86
N LEU A 368 -9.89 4.40 -13.55
CA LEU A 368 -9.94 3.17 -12.74
C LEU A 368 -10.95 2.16 -13.30
N GLN A 369 -12.15 2.61 -13.67
CA GLN A 369 -13.16 1.73 -14.27
C GLN A 369 -12.73 1.19 -15.63
N ARG A 370 -12.17 2.06 -16.49
CA ARG A 370 -11.68 1.66 -17.82
C ARG A 370 -10.55 0.63 -17.70
N ASN A 371 -9.63 0.83 -16.77
CA ASN A 371 -8.56 -0.12 -16.52
C ASN A 371 -9.08 -1.44 -15.94
N ALA A 372 -9.96 -1.38 -14.93
CA ALA A 372 -10.62 -2.56 -14.36
C ALA A 372 -11.33 -3.42 -15.43
N VAL A 373 -12.10 -2.79 -16.33
CA VAL A 373 -12.75 -3.50 -17.44
C VAL A 373 -11.70 -4.07 -18.42
N SER A 374 -10.65 -3.31 -18.72
CA SER A 374 -9.60 -3.76 -19.64
C SER A 374 -8.83 -4.98 -19.11
N GLN A 375 -8.45 -4.96 -17.83
CA GLN A 375 -7.81 -6.10 -17.16
C GLN A 375 -8.74 -7.32 -17.06
N ALA A 376 -10.03 -7.11 -16.77
CA ALA A 376 -11.01 -8.20 -16.74
C ALA A 376 -11.23 -8.83 -18.13
N VAL A 377 -11.28 -8.00 -19.17
CA VAL A 377 -11.36 -8.45 -20.57
C VAL A 377 -10.10 -9.21 -20.97
N ALA A 378 -8.91 -8.71 -20.63
CA ALA A 378 -7.64 -9.38 -20.91
C ALA A 378 -7.59 -10.78 -20.25
N THR A 379 -8.00 -10.87 -18.99
CA THR A 379 -8.08 -12.14 -18.25
C THR A 379 -9.05 -13.12 -18.91
N GLY A 380 -10.24 -12.66 -19.30
CA GLY A 380 -11.24 -13.48 -19.99
C GLY A 380 -10.80 -13.93 -21.39
N LEU A 381 -10.11 -13.07 -22.13
CA LEU A 381 -9.51 -13.41 -23.43
C LEU A 381 -8.36 -14.41 -23.28
N GLY A 382 -7.57 -14.33 -22.20
CA GLY A 382 -6.55 -15.33 -21.88
C GLY A 382 -7.14 -16.72 -21.62
N ALA A 383 -8.25 -16.80 -20.88
CA ALA A 383 -8.99 -18.05 -20.68
C ALA A 383 -9.54 -18.60 -22.00
N ALA A 384 -10.14 -17.73 -22.82
CA ALA A 384 -10.67 -18.07 -24.14
C ALA A 384 -9.59 -18.58 -25.10
N LEU A 385 -8.43 -17.92 -25.12
CA LEU A 385 -7.27 -18.29 -25.94
C LEU A 385 -6.73 -19.66 -25.55
N THR A 386 -6.69 -19.98 -24.26
CA THR A 386 -6.23 -21.29 -23.76
C THR A 386 -7.12 -22.43 -24.28
N ALA A 387 -8.44 -22.26 -24.20
CA ALA A 387 -9.41 -23.21 -24.77
C ALA A 387 -9.27 -23.32 -26.30
N LEU A 388 -9.10 -22.18 -26.99
CA LEU A 388 -8.97 -22.11 -28.44
C LEU A 388 -7.71 -22.83 -28.93
N VAL A 389 -6.55 -22.51 -28.37
CA VAL A 389 -5.26 -23.11 -28.75
C VAL A 389 -5.27 -24.61 -28.46
N GLY A 390 -5.72 -25.04 -27.28
CA GLY A 390 -5.88 -26.46 -26.95
C GLY A 390 -6.78 -27.19 -27.94
N GLY A 391 -7.90 -26.56 -28.32
CA GLY A 391 -8.84 -27.09 -29.30
C GLY A 391 -8.27 -27.19 -30.73
N VAL A 392 -7.56 -26.16 -31.19
CA VAL A 392 -6.90 -26.14 -32.50
C VAL A 392 -5.80 -27.19 -32.58
N LEU A 393 -4.96 -27.32 -31.55
CA LEU A 393 -3.90 -28.33 -31.50
C LEU A 393 -4.46 -29.76 -31.57
N LEU A 394 -5.51 -30.04 -30.81
CA LEU A 394 -6.21 -31.34 -30.85
C LEU A 394 -6.83 -31.63 -32.22
N THR A 395 -7.45 -30.61 -32.84
CA THR A 395 -8.03 -30.73 -34.17
C THR A 395 -6.96 -30.98 -35.24
N GLY A 396 -5.85 -30.24 -35.17
CA GLY A 396 -4.71 -30.39 -36.07
C GLY A 396 -4.03 -31.75 -35.94
N ALA A 397 -3.84 -32.25 -34.72
CA ALA A 397 -3.31 -33.59 -34.47
C ALA A 397 -4.22 -34.68 -35.06
N GLY A 398 -5.54 -34.54 -34.90
CA GLY A 398 -6.51 -35.47 -35.49
C GLY A 398 -6.49 -35.43 -37.02
N TRP A 399 -6.37 -34.24 -37.62
CA TRP A 399 -6.25 -34.09 -39.06
C TRP A 399 -4.94 -34.66 -39.61
N ALA A 400 -3.80 -34.43 -38.93
CA ALA A 400 -2.50 -34.97 -39.32
C ALA A 400 -2.50 -36.51 -39.34
N LEU A 401 -3.15 -37.15 -38.37
CA LEU A 401 -3.35 -38.61 -38.33
C LEU A 401 -4.20 -39.15 -39.49
N LEU A 402 -5.05 -38.32 -40.12
CA LEU A 402 -5.85 -38.71 -41.29
C LEU A 402 -5.10 -38.53 -42.61
N VAL A 403 -4.30 -37.46 -42.73
CA VAL A 403 -3.67 -37.06 -44.01
C VAL A 403 -2.27 -37.64 -44.20
N ARG A 404 -1.55 -37.97 -43.13
CA ARG A 404 -0.18 -38.50 -43.20
C ARG A 404 -0.01 -39.80 -42.40
N PRO A 405 -0.75 -40.88 -42.72
CA PRO A 405 -0.66 -42.14 -41.99
C PRO A 405 0.75 -42.76 -42.06
N ASP A 406 1.47 -42.60 -43.17
CA ASP A 406 2.76 -43.25 -43.41
C ASP A 406 3.96 -42.57 -42.70
N ARG A 407 3.78 -41.36 -42.17
CA ARG A 407 4.85 -40.60 -41.49
C ARG A 407 4.78 -40.68 -39.97
N MET A 408 3.74 -41.29 -39.42
CA MET A 408 3.57 -41.45 -37.97
C MET A 408 3.42 -42.93 -37.63
N PRO A 409 4.16 -43.46 -36.64
CA PRO A 409 3.93 -44.83 -36.18
C PRO A 409 2.47 -44.96 -35.73
N ALA A 410 1.75 -45.96 -36.26
CA ALA A 410 0.34 -46.17 -35.97
C ALA A 410 0.15 -46.28 -34.44
N PRO A 411 -0.43 -45.26 -33.79
CA PRO A 411 -0.51 -45.26 -32.34
C PRO A 411 -1.49 -46.34 -31.89
N THR A 412 -1.15 -47.05 -30.81
CA THR A 412 -2.07 -48.03 -30.25
C THR A 412 -3.38 -47.35 -29.82
N PRO A 413 -4.54 -48.01 -29.93
CA PRO A 413 -5.81 -47.43 -29.50
C PRO A 413 -5.81 -46.94 -28.04
N THR A 414 -5.02 -47.60 -27.20
CA THR A 414 -4.77 -47.20 -25.80
C THR A 414 -3.97 -45.90 -25.71
N ALA A 415 -2.87 -45.75 -26.46
CA ALA A 415 -2.08 -44.52 -26.49
C ALA A 415 -2.89 -43.31 -26.99
N VAL A 416 -3.70 -43.50 -28.03
CA VAL A 416 -4.58 -42.43 -28.55
C VAL A 416 -5.60 -42.00 -27.49
N ARG A 417 -6.17 -42.96 -26.74
CA ARG A 417 -7.14 -42.68 -25.67
C ARG A 417 -6.50 -41.95 -24.50
N THR A 418 -5.33 -42.39 -24.02
CA THR A 418 -4.65 -41.75 -22.88
C THR A 418 -4.17 -40.35 -23.22
N THR A 419 -3.62 -40.14 -24.42
CA THR A 419 -3.15 -38.82 -24.85
C THR A 419 -4.33 -37.87 -25.09
N ALA A 420 -5.41 -38.32 -25.71
CA ALA A 420 -6.60 -37.49 -25.91
C ALA A 420 -7.25 -37.08 -24.59
N ALA A 421 -7.39 -38.01 -23.64
CA ALA A 421 -7.88 -37.72 -22.30
C ALA A 421 -6.94 -36.76 -21.55
N GLY A 422 -5.63 -37.01 -21.59
CA GLY A 422 -4.62 -36.16 -20.97
C GLY A 422 -4.65 -34.73 -21.50
N VAL A 423 -4.71 -34.54 -22.82
CA VAL A 423 -4.74 -33.20 -23.44
C VAL A 423 -6.08 -32.49 -23.20
N ALA A 424 -7.22 -33.20 -23.24
CA ALA A 424 -8.51 -32.60 -22.94
C ALA A 424 -8.62 -32.16 -21.47
N CYS A 425 -8.14 -32.99 -20.53
CA CYS A 425 -8.05 -32.63 -19.12
C CYS A 425 -7.06 -31.48 -18.90
N ALA A 426 -5.90 -31.48 -19.57
CA ALA A 426 -4.91 -30.41 -19.47
C ALA A 426 -5.45 -29.08 -20.03
N ALA A 427 -6.21 -29.11 -21.13
CA ALA A 427 -6.85 -27.92 -21.69
C ALA A 427 -7.92 -27.37 -20.74
N LEU A 428 -8.77 -28.23 -20.15
CA LEU A 428 -9.77 -27.81 -19.18
C LEU A 428 -9.13 -27.29 -17.88
N ALA A 429 -8.06 -27.94 -17.40
CA ALA A 429 -7.28 -27.46 -16.27
C ALA A 429 -6.61 -26.11 -16.59
N GLY A 430 -6.08 -25.94 -17.81
CA GLY A 430 -5.54 -24.67 -18.29
C GLY A 430 -6.58 -23.55 -18.26
N VAL A 431 -7.81 -23.80 -18.72
CA VAL A 431 -8.91 -22.81 -18.65
C VAL A 431 -9.23 -22.39 -17.21
N LEU A 432 -9.09 -23.31 -16.24
CA LEU A 432 -9.30 -23.03 -14.83
C LEU A 432 -8.11 -22.30 -14.17
N VAL A 433 -6.88 -22.66 -14.55
CA VAL A 433 -5.63 -22.25 -13.86
C VAL A 433 -4.98 -21.02 -14.49
N VAL A 434 -5.15 -20.79 -15.79
CA VAL A 434 -4.55 -19.62 -16.46
C VAL A 434 -5.07 -18.30 -15.87
N PRO A 435 -6.38 -18.10 -15.60
CA PRO A 435 -6.87 -16.86 -15.01
C PRO A 435 -6.27 -16.52 -13.62
N PRO A 436 -6.17 -17.44 -12.64
CA PRO A 436 -5.53 -17.11 -11.37
C PRO A 436 -4.00 -16.99 -11.44
N VAL A 437 -3.33 -17.61 -12.43
CA VAL A 437 -1.86 -17.56 -12.56
C VAL A 437 -1.37 -16.33 -13.33
N PHE A 438 -2.09 -15.95 -14.37
CA PHE A 438 -1.75 -14.82 -15.25
C PHE A 438 -2.71 -13.65 -15.10
N GLY A 439 -3.66 -13.74 -14.17
CA GLY A 439 -4.52 -12.64 -13.80
C GLY A 439 -3.76 -11.57 -13.03
N PRO A 440 -4.37 -10.39 -12.86
CA PRO A 440 -3.74 -9.30 -12.14
C PRO A 440 -3.42 -9.70 -10.70
N SER A 441 -2.17 -9.47 -10.31
CA SER A 441 -1.67 -9.67 -8.94
C SER A 441 -1.28 -8.33 -8.35
N ALA A 442 -1.22 -8.27 -7.01
CA ALA A 442 -0.61 -7.13 -6.32
C ALA A 442 0.76 -6.82 -6.95
N PRO A 443 0.98 -5.61 -7.47
CA PRO A 443 2.24 -5.27 -8.11
C PRO A 443 3.36 -5.29 -7.08
N ARG A 444 4.56 -5.69 -7.50
CA ARG A 444 5.74 -5.57 -6.65
C ARG A 444 6.01 -4.10 -6.39
N GLN A 445 6.31 -3.76 -5.15
CA GLN A 445 6.66 -2.40 -4.74
C GLN A 445 8.15 -2.32 -4.39
N CYS A 446 8.75 -1.19 -4.76
CA CYS A 446 10.14 -0.85 -4.47
C CYS A 446 10.12 0.59 -4.01
N LEU A 447 10.66 0.90 -2.83
CA LEU A 447 10.66 2.26 -2.28
C LEU A 447 9.26 2.91 -2.28
N GLY A 448 8.22 2.15 -1.88
CA GLY A 448 6.82 2.59 -1.86
C GLY A 448 6.11 2.74 -3.22
N SER A 449 6.76 2.47 -4.37
CA SER A 449 6.16 2.63 -5.71
C SER A 449 6.47 1.48 -6.66
N SER A 450 5.48 1.09 -7.48
CA SER A 450 5.67 0.09 -8.55
C SER A 450 6.55 0.62 -9.67
N ARG A 451 6.46 1.92 -9.98
CA ARG A 451 7.27 2.59 -11.02
C ARG A 451 8.76 2.55 -10.72
N LEU A 452 9.12 2.58 -9.43
CA LEU A 452 10.52 2.54 -9.00
C LEU A 452 11.14 1.13 -9.15
N CYS A 453 10.31 0.07 -9.27
CA CYS A 453 10.83 -1.27 -9.49
C CYS A 453 11.49 -1.47 -10.85
N ASP A 454 11.09 -0.69 -11.86
CA ASP A 454 11.68 -0.76 -13.21
C ASP A 454 12.91 0.14 -13.37
N LEU A 455 13.14 1.05 -12.42
CA LEU A 455 14.28 1.95 -12.44
C LEU A 455 15.52 1.28 -11.83
N ARG A 456 16.68 1.58 -12.39
CA ARG A 456 17.97 1.29 -11.73
C ARG A 456 18.20 2.29 -10.61
N TYR A 457 19.07 1.92 -9.66
CA TYR A 457 19.39 2.80 -8.54
C TYR A 457 19.89 4.18 -9.01
N ASP A 458 20.66 4.24 -10.11
CA ASP A 458 21.18 5.47 -10.73
C ASP A 458 20.14 6.29 -11.53
N GLU A 459 18.91 5.80 -11.68
CA GLU A 459 17.83 6.43 -12.46
C GLU A 459 16.74 7.05 -11.57
N ALA A 460 16.80 6.83 -10.25
CA ALA A 460 15.87 7.40 -9.29
C ALA A 460 16.50 8.58 -8.52
N ALA A 461 15.66 9.51 -8.08
CA ALA A 461 16.05 10.61 -7.21
C ALA A 461 15.70 10.27 -5.75
N TYR A 462 16.64 10.51 -4.83
CA TYR A 462 16.48 10.19 -3.41
C TYR A 462 16.63 11.45 -2.57
N LEU A 463 15.65 11.70 -1.71
CA LEU A 463 15.77 12.74 -0.69
C LEU A 463 16.89 12.34 0.28
N THR A 464 17.84 13.27 0.49
CA THR A 464 19.05 13.05 1.28
C THR A 464 19.09 14.03 2.45
N SER A 465 19.30 13.52 3.66
CA SER A 465 19.55 14.35 4.84
C SER A 465 21.05 14.60 5.01
N HIS A 466 21.44 15.87 4.98
CA HIS A 466 22.79 16.30 5.30
C HIS A 466 22.99 16.29 6.81
N ASN A 467 23.99 15.54 7.29
CA ASN A 467 24.31 15.33 8.70
C ASN A 467 23.10 14.87 9.51
N ALA A 468 22.54 13.72 9.10
CA ALA A 468 21.24 13.23 9.55
C ALA A 468 21.13 13.01 11.07
N MET A 469 22.25 12.81 11.77
CA MET A 469 22.31 12.65 13.22
C MET A 469 22.19 13.97 13.99
N SER A 470 22.45 15.12 13.34
CA SER A 470 22.53 16.41 14.02
C SER A 470 21.11 16.94 14.22
N THR A 471 20.41 16.39 15.21
CA THR A 471 18.98 16.59 15.38
C THR A 471 18.61 17.34 16.65
N THR A 472 17.51 18.10 16.58
CA THR A 472 16.88 18.70 17.77
C THR A 472 16.41 17.62 18.73
N ALA A 473 15.83 16.52 18.22
CA ALA A 473 15.36 15.38 19.00
C ALA A 473 16.48 14.73 19.85
N ASP A 474 17.69 14.66 19.30
CA ASP A 474 18.88 14.08 19.93
C ASP A 474 19.73 15.12 20.69
N ARG A 475 19.21 16.34 20.86
CA ARG A 475 19.80 17.43 21.67
C ARG A 475 21.16 17.92 21.17
N PHE A 476 21.34 17.96 19.85
CA PHE A 476 22.51 18.61 19.26
C PHE A 476 22.46 20.13 19.45
N ILE A 477 23.62 20.74 19.68
CA ILE A 477 23.84 22.17 19.68
C ILE A 477 24.05 22.62 18.23
N GLY A 478 23.17 23.49 17.73
CA GLY A 478 23.13 23.83 16.30
C GLY A 478 22.66 22.66 15.43
N PRO A 479 21.49 22.07 15.73
CA PRO A 479 20.97 20.94 14.97
C PRO A 479 20.70 21.35 13.52
N LEU A 480 20.91 20.42 12.59
CA LEU A 480 20.67 20.61 11.16
C LEU A 480 19.37 19.95 10.70
N GLN A 481 18.81 19.06 11.52
CA GLN A 481 17.53 18.39 11.32
C GLN A 481 16.68 18.58 12.58
N ASP A 482 15.36 18.61 12.44
CA ASP A 482 14.47 18.56 13.61
C ASP A 482 14.22 17.12 14.10
N PRO A 483 13.78 16.19 13.23
CA PRO A 483 13.46 14.82 13.63
C PRO A 483 14.70 13.92 13.76
N ASP A 484 14.60 12.89 14.60
CA ASP A 484 15.57 11.80 14.68
C ASP A 484 15.70 11.02 13.35
N ILE A 485 16.75 10.18 13.24
CA ILE A 485 17.07 9.44 12.00
C ILE A 485 15.90 8.55 11.53
N THR A 486 15.22 7.86 12.44
CA THR A 486 14.12 6.94 12.07
C THR A 486 12.91 7.72 11.56
N THR A 487 12.62 8.86 12.16
CA THR A 487 11.56 9.77 11.75
C THR A 487 11.88 10.42 10.39
N GLN A 488 13.16 10.72 10.10
CA GLN A 488 13.60 11.11 8.75
C GLN A 488 13.30 10.01 7.71
N LEU A 489 13.57 8.74 8.03
CA LEU A 489 13.23 7.62 7.14
C LEU A 489 11.71 7.49 6.94
N ASN A 490 10.92 7.66 8.00
CA ASN A 490 9.45 7.63 7.93
C ASN A 490 8.88 8.76 7.05
N THR A 491 9.55 9.92 7.01
CA THR A 491 9.15 11.08 6.20
C THR A 491 9.63 11.03 4.74
N GLY A 492 10.31 9.94 4.33
CA GLY A 492 10.67 9.69 2.93
C GLY A 492 12.14 9.91 2.59
N VAL A 493 12.99 10.23 3.56
CA VAL A 493 14.45 10.26 3.35
C VAL A 493 14.95 8.86 3.03
N ARG A 494 15.79 8.73 2.01
CA ARG A 494 16.38 7.44 1.58
C ARG A 494 17.89 7.48 1.43
N ALA A 495 18.52 8.62 1.73
CA ALA A 495 19.95 8.74 1.91
C ALA A 495 20.28 9.57 3.15
N LEU A 496 21.22 9.10 3.95
CA LEU A 496 21.63 9.72 5.21
C LEU A 496 23.13 9.97 5.15
N GLN A 497 23.55 11.22 5.34
CA GLN A 497 24.95 11.52 5.61
C GLN A 497 25.23 11.37 7.10
N LEU A 498 26.20 10.52 7.42
CA LEU A 498 26.60 10.12 8.76
C LEU A 498 28.05 10.50 9.05
N ASP A 499 28.23 11.46 9.94
CA ASP A 499 29.49 11.92 10.48
C ASP A 499 29.91 11.01 11.65
N THR A 500 30.96 10.20 11.47
CA THR A 500 31.42 9.24 12.49
C THR A 500 32.68 9.73 13.18
N TYR A 501 32.71 9.71 14.51
CA TYR A 501 33.84 10.19 15.30
C TYR A 501 34.16 9.27 16.48
N ARG A 502 35.36 9.45 17.02
CA ARG A 502 35.66 9.12 18.43
C ARG A 502 35.41 10.36 19.29
N TRP A 503 35.06 10.14 20.55
CA TRP A 503 34.93 11.25 21.49
C TRP A 503 36.27 11.98 21.67
N GLU A 504 36.22 13.31 21.81
CA GLU A 504 37.43 14.11 21.93
C GLU A 504 38.24 13.77 23.17
N SER A 505 39.54 13.55 22.96
CA SER A 505 40.50 13.55 24.04
C SER A 505 40.73 14.98 24.59
N PRO A 506 41.22 15.12 25.83
CA PRO A 506 41.63 16.43 26.36
C PRO A 506 42.68 17.13 25.47
N GLU A 507 43.51 16.36 24.76
CA GLU A 507 44.51 16.87 23.82
C GLU A 507 43.86 17.46 22.56
N ASP A 508 42.81 16.81 22.04
CA ASP A 508 42.04 17.31 20.89
C ASP A 508 41.32 18.63 21.20
N ILE A 509 40.78 18.76 22.42
CA ILE A 509 40.17 20.01 22.90
C ILE A 509 41.24 21.09 23.08
N ALA A 510 42.39 20.75 23.65
CA ALA A 510 43.49 21.69 23.81
C ALA A 510 43.99 22.21 22.45
N ALA A 511 44.06 21.34 21.43
CA ALA A 511 44.41 21.72 20.07
C ALA A 511 43.35 22.61 19.40
N ARG A 512 42.06 22.32 19.57
CA ARG A 512 40.97 23.15 19.03
C ARG A 512 40.89 24.53 19.69
N LEU A 513 41.28 24.63 20.96
CA LEU A 513 41.37 25.90 21.69
C LEU A 513 42.67 26.67 21.42
N ASP A 514 43.58 26.14 20.59
CA ASP A 514 44.82 26.81 20.18
C ASP A 514 44.55 27.88 19.09
N SER A 515 43.58 28.77 19.37
CA SER A 515 43.28 29.96 18.58
C SER A 515 43.90 31.20 19.23
N PRO A 516 44.44 32.17 18.45
CA PRO A 516 44.94 33.44 18.99
C PRO A 516 43.88 34.26 19.74
N GLU A 517 42.61 33.90 19.63
CA GLU A 517 41.48 34.53 20.32
C GLU A 517 41.38 34.19 21.82
N PHE A 518 42.02 33.09 22.26
CA PHE A 518 41.98 32.66 23.66
C PHE A 518 43.35 32.76 24.33
N THR A 519 43.42 33.41 25.50
CA THR A 519 44.63 33.43 26.33
C THR A 519 44.92 32.05 26.95
N ALA A 520 46.18 31.78 27.31
CA ALA A 520 46.57 30.49 27.90
C ALA A 520 45.81 30.14 29.19
N GLU A 521 45.41 31.13 29.97
CA GLU A 521 44.61 30.95 31.19
C GLU A 521 43.15 30.60 30.86
N GLN A 522 42.53 31.29 29.89
CA GLN A 522 41.19 30.96 29.40
C GLN A 522 41.13 29.55 28.80
N ARG A 523 42.14 29.15 27.99
CA ARG A 523 42.20 27.79 27.44
C ARG A 523 42.21 26.70 28.52
N ARG A 524 43.00 26.91 29.59
CA ARG A 524 43.04 25.98 30.74
C ARG A 524 41.72 25.91 31.49
N LEU A 525 41.08 27.06 31.72
CA LEU A 525 39.79 27.12 32.41
C LEU A 525 38.67 26.48 31.58
N ILE A 526 38.63 26.76 30.27
CA ILE A 526 37.64 26.21 29.34
C ILE A 526 37.83 24.69 29.22
N ALA A 527 39.05 24.20 28.95
CA ALA A 527 39.30 22.76 28.86
C ALA A 527 38.95 22.02 30.16
N GLY A 528 39.36 22.56 31.32
CA GLY A 528 39.04 21.97 32.62
C GLY A 528 37.54 22.00 32.97
N ALA A 529 36.82 23.03 32.53
CA ALA A 529 35.36 23.10 32.69
C ALA A 529 34.65 22.08 31.77
N VAL A 530 35.07 21.99 30.50
CA VAL A 530 34.50 21.09 29.51
C VAL A 530 34.73 19.62 29.89
N ASP A 531 35.90 19.26 30.42
CA ASP A 531 36.19 17.91 30.94
C ASP A 531 35.38 17.55 32.18
N LYS A 532 35.02 18.54 33.00
CA LYS A 532 34.21 18.32 34.20
C LYS A 532 32.72 18.18 33.87
N VAL A 533 32.23 18.95 32.91
CA VAL A 533 30.81 19.00 32.53
C VAL A 533 30.45 17.88 31.56
N ASN A 534 31.34 17.53 30.62
CA ASN A 534 31.10 16.47 29.64
C ASN A 534 32.38 15.65 29.41
N PRO A 535 32.71 14.70 30.32
CA PRO A 535 33.99 13.98 30.31
C PRO A 535 34.16 13.09 29.06
N PRO A 536 35.39 12.73 28.67
CA PRO A 536 35.64 11.81 27.57
C PRO A 536 34.88 10.48 27.71
N ARG A 537 34.22 10.05 26.64
CA ARG A 537 33.45 8.78 26.60
C ARG A 537 34.09 7.83 25.59
N GLU A 538 34.34 6.59 25.99
CA GLU A 538 34.80 5.56 25.05
C GLU A 538 33.69 5.17 24.07
N GLY A 539 34.07 4.68 22.89
CA GLY A 539 33.14 4.19 21.86
C GLY A 539 33.21 4.97 20.54
N LEU A 540 32.33 4.57 19.61
CA LEU A 540 32.15 5.19 18.31
C LEU A 540 30.83 5.97 18.31
N TRP A 541 30.89 7.20 17.83
CA TRP A 541 29.81 8.17 17.98
C TRP A 541 29.46 8.78 16.63
N LEU A 542 28.21 9.22 16.49
CA LEU A 542 27.77 10.10 15.43
C LEU A 542 27.69 11.53 16.00
N CYS A 543 28.48 12.43 15.45
CA CYS A 543 28.57 13.83 15.90
C CYS A 543 28.91 14.76 14.75
N HIS A 544 28.58 16.06 14.86
CA HIS A 544 28.95 17.03 13.83
C HIS A 544 30.18 17.84 14.24
N GLY A 545 31.36 17.27 14.03
CA GLY A 545 32.67 17.87 14.33
C GLY A 545 33.06 17.88 15.81
N VAL A 546 32.15 18.30 16.71
CA VAL A 546 32.38 18.31 18.16
C VAL A 546 31.37 17.43 18.90
N CYS A 547 31.77 16.24 19.37
CA CYS A 547 30.86 15.29 20.01
C CYS A 547 30.31 15.77 21.34
N ARG A 548 31.07 16.62 22.04
CA ARG A 548 30.57 17.29 23.26
C ARG A 548 29.43 18.27 23.02
N ALA A 549 29.19 18.66 21.77
CA ALA A 549 28.11 19.53 21.35
C ALA A 549 26.85 18.76 20.89
N GLY A 550 26.82 17.44 21.05
CA GLY A 550 25.74 16.59 20.60
C GLY A 550 26.32 15.33 19.98
N ALA A 551 25.91 14.17 20.50
CA ALA A 551 26.38 12.89 20.00
C ALA A 551 25.40 11.77 20.35
N ILE A 552 25.19 10.87 19.40
CA ILE A 552 24.52 9.58 19.61
C ILE A 552 25.49 8.45 19.31
N GLU A 553 25.27 7.28 19.91
CA GLU A 553 26.15 6.13 19.70
C GLU A 553 25.97 5.56 18.28
N LEU A 554 27.07 5.24 17.60
CA LEU A 554 27.05 4.76 16.22
C LEU A 554 26.33 3.42 16.08
N VAL A 555 26.63 2.46 16.96
CA VAL A 555 26.08 1.10 16.85
C VAL A 555 24.56 1.08 17.06
N PRO A 556 23.99 1.68 18.12
CA PRO A 556 22.54 1.80 18.27
C PRO A 556 21.86 2.50 17.08
N ALA A 557 22.42 3.58 16.55
CA ALA A 557 21.85 4.24 15.37
C ALA A 557 21.82 3.33 14.12
N LEU A 558 22.86 2.52 13.91
CA LEU A 558 22.89 1.50 12.84
C LEU A 558 21.89 0.35 13.10
N GLU A 559 21.65 0.00 14.36
CA GLU A 559 20.62 -0.96 14.75
C GLU A 559 19.23 -0.42 14.44
N ASP A 560 18.91 0.83 14.81
CA ASP A 560 17.63 1.49 14.54
C ASP A 560 17.33 1.57 13.03
N ILE A 561 18.30 2.01 12.22
CA ILE A 561 18.20 2.00 10.75
C ILE A 561 17.93 0.57 10.26
N GLY A 562 18.64 -0.39 10.84
CA GLY A 562 18.51 -1.79 10.51
C GLY A 562 17.16 -2.41 10.87
N ASP A 563 16.57 -1.97 11.97
CA ASP A 563 15.29 -2.42 12.48
C ASP A 563 14.16 -1.82 11.64
N TRP A 564 14.32 -0.56 11.26
CA TRP A 564 13.48 0.09 10.27
C TRP A 564 13.51 -0.65 8.92
N LEU A 565 14.69 -1.02 8.40
CA LEU A 565 14.80 -1.80 7.16
C LEU A 565 14.15 -3.20 7.27
N ARG A 566 14.18 -3.83 8.45
CA ARG A 566 13.48 -5.10 8.70
C ARG A 566 11.96 -4.93 8.67
N ALA A 567 11.45 -3.83 9.21
CA ALA A 567 10.04 -3.47 9.13
C ALA A 567 9.61 -3.07 7.71
N HIS A 568 10.56 -2.62 6.87
CA HIS A 568 10.29 -2.11 5.52
C HIS A 568 11.11 -2.85 4.43
N PRO A 569 10.76 -4.11 4.10
CA PRO A 569 11.60 -5.02 3.30
C PRO A 569 11.69 -4.69 1.80
N THR A 570 11.02 -3.62 1.36
CA THR A 570 11.07 -3.10 -0.02
C THR A 570 11.86 -1.79 -0.12
N GLU A 571 12.35 -1.28 1.00
CA GLU A 571 13.05 -0.01 1.10
C GLU A 571 14.56 -0.21 1.02
N ILE A 572 15.25 0.85 0.61
CA ILE A 572 16.70 0.90 0.49
C ILE A 572 17.14 2.24 1.08
N VAL A 573 18.17 2.19 1.92
CA VAL A 573 18.75 3.36 2.55
C VAL A 573 20.21 3.43 2.15
N THR A 574 20.64 4.59 1.67
CA THR A 574 22.03 4.88 1.32
C THR A 574 22.69 5.63 2.45
N LEU A 575 23.76 5.06 2.99
CA LEU A 575 24.55 5.69 4.04
C LEU A 575 25.79 6.31 3.42
N ILE A 576 25.93 7.62 3.55
CA ILE A 576 27.12 8.37 3.16
C ILE A 576 27.93 8.59 4.44
N VAL A 577 28.91 7.73 4.69
CA VAL A 577 29.69 7.73 5.94
C VAL A 577 30.96 8.56 5.76
N GLN A 578 31.13 9.59 6.59
CA GLN A 578 32.35 10.43 6.63
C GLN A 578 33.50 9.68 7.30
N ASP A 579 34.74 9.88 6.85
CA ASP A 579 35.91 9.05 7.18
C ASP A 579 36.75 9.55 8.37
N ASP A 580 36.11 10.16 9.36
CA ASP A 580 36.77 10.63 10.60
C ASP A 580 37.11 9.49 11.60
N ILE A 581 36.58 8.28 11.37
CA ILE A 581 37.08 7.03 11.99
C ILE A 581 37.71 6.12 10.95
N SER A 582 38.51 5.14 11.40
CA SER A 582 39.17 4.22 10.48
C SER A 582 38.17 3.28 9.80
N ALA A 583 38.50 2.82 8.59
CA ALA A 583 37.69 1.83 7.89
C ALA A 583 37.47 0.52 8.69
N GLU A 584 38.45 0.13 9.52
CA GLU A 584 38.35 -1.04 10.39
C GLU A 584 37.32 -0.82 11.52
N ASP A 585 37.30 0.37 12.13
CA ASP A 585 36.29 0.74 13.13
C ASP A 585 34.89 0.77 12.52
N THR A 586 34.75 1.34 11.32
CA THR A 586 33.48 1.33 10.58
C THR A 586 33.02 -0.10 10.30
N GLU A 587 33.91 -0.99 9.86
CA GLU A 587 33.55 -2.39 9.62
C GLU A 587 33.12 -3.10 10.91
N VAL A 588 33.80 -2.84 12.03
CA VAL A 588 33.44 -3.38 13.35
C VAL A 588 32.05 -2.90 13.76
N ALA A 589 31.75 -1.60 13.66
CA ALA A 589 30.45 -1.04 14.01
C ALA A 589 29.30 -1.67 13.20
N PHE A 590 29.48 -1.83 11.88
CA PHE A 590 28.48 -2.48 11.03
C PHE A 590 28.31 -3.98 11.35
N ARG A 591 29.37 -4.65 11.80
CA ARG A 591 29.32 -6.06 12.21
C ARG A 591 28.60 -6.23 13.53
N GLU A 592 28.89 -5.37 14.50
CA GLU A 592 28.26 -5.36 15.83
C GLU A 592 26.76 -5.07 15.73
N ALA A 593 26.36 -4.09 14.91
CA ALA A 593 24.95 -3.80 14.63
C ALA A 593 24.23 -4.90 13.83
N GLY A 594 24.94 -5.97 13.42
CA GLY A 594 24.37 -7.07 12.63
C GLY A 594 24.00 -6.70 11.20
N ARG A 595 24.62 -5.65 10.62
CA ARG A 595 24.23 -5.09 9.31
C ARG A 595 25.05 -5.58 8.12
N THR A 596 26.12 -6.34 8.34
CA THR A 596 27.03 -6.81 7.28
C THR A 596 26.33 -7.60 6.15
N THR A 597 25.28 -8.37 6.44
CA THR A 597 24.51 -9.11 5.43
C THR A 597 23.50 -8.26 4.66
N SER A 598 23.16 -7.08 5.17
CA SER A 598 22.21 -6.15 4.54
C SER A 598 22.90 -5.14 3.61
N CYS A 599 24.22 -5.01 3.70
CA CYS A 599 25.00 -4.16 2.81
C CYS A 599 25.17 -4.80 1.43
N THR A 600 24.95 -4.02 0.36
CA THR A 600 25.32 -4.46 -0.99
C THR A 600 26.83 -4.25 -1.18
N PRO A 601 27.65 -5.31 -1.30
CA PRO A 601 29.08 -5.14 -1.48
C PRO A 601 29.37 -4.55 -2.87
N PRO A 602 30.46 -3.79 -3.03
CA PRO A 602 30.85 -3.29 -4.35
C PRO A 602 31.04 -4.46 -5.32
N THR A 603 30.23 -4.52 -6.38
CA THR A 603 30.40 -5.52 -7.42
C THR A 603 31.71 -5.27 -8.14
N ARG A 604 32.66 -6.21 -8.00
CA ARG A 604 34.00 -6.16 -8.60
C ARG A 604 34.01 -6.24 -10.15
N THR A 605 32.84 -6.31 -10.78
CA THR A 605 32.67 -6.49 -12.24
C THR A 605 32.03 -5.27 -12.89
N ARG A 606 32.83 -4.60 -13.75
CA ARG A 606 32.44 -3.49 -14.62
C ARG A 606 31.55 -3.95 -15.78
N THR A 607 30.41 -4.55 -15.49
CA THR A 607 29.39 -4.94 -16.48
C THR A 607 28.02 -4.42 -16.03
N PRO A 608 27.35 -3.56 -16.82
CA PRO A 608 26.13 -2.84 -16.43
C PRO A 608 24.86 -3.69 -16.52
N ARG A 609 24.95 -5.01 -16.28
CA ARG A 609 23.80 -5.94 -16.34
C ARG A 609 23.61 -6.65 -15.00
N GLY A 610 23.42 -5.87 -13.95
CA GLY A 610 22.69 -6.35 -12.77
C GLY A 610 21.18 -6.23 -13.07
N PRO A 611 20.35 -7.20 -12.70
CA PRO A 611 18.89 -7.01 -12.74
C PRO A 611 18.51 -5.83 -11.82
N PRO A 612 17.41 -5.12 -12.11
CA PRO A 612 16.88 -4.11 -11.20
C PRO A 612 16.50 -4.82 -9.89
N TRP A 613 17.19 -4.47 -8.81
CA TRP A 613 16.90 -4.91 -7.44
C TRP A 613 17.02 -6.42 -7.18
N ARG A 614 18.27 -6.90 -6.96
CA ARG A 614 18.50 -8.18 -6.26
C ARG A 614 18.34 -7.96 -4.76
N ARG A 615 17.47 -8.76 -4.13
CA ARG A 615 17.64 -9.14 -2.73
C ARG A 615 18.80 -10.12 -2.60
#